data_AF-A0A1W6YXZ3-F1
#
_entry.id   AF-A0A1W6YXZ3-F1
#
_cell.length_a   1.000
_cell.length_b   1.000
_cell.length_c   1.000
_cell.angle_alpha   90.00
_cell.angle_beta   90.00
_cell.angle_gamma   90.00
#
_symmetry.space_group_name_H-M   'P 1'
#
loop_
_entity.id
_entity.type
_entity.pdbx_description
1 polymer ?
#
loop_
_entity_poly.entity_id
_entity_poly.type
_entity_poly.pdbx_seq_one_letter_code
_entity_poly.pdbx_strand_id
1 'polypeptide(L)'
;MNAAHTMYRAETRYSPSYNWAGYTLGFAVSGFFDGILLHQILQWHHLLSGLQSPRFADLRIQVMADGLFHAVMYVIGLAGLYLLYRARADLSLPRGGRRLLANFWIGFGVWHVLDAVLSHWITRIHRIRMDSDNPLLWDLAWLIVFGLIPLAAGWWLRRRPAGSSPGHRGLAMGLAGACLLAGTLNLFPLRGYGDTMTVVMRPGQGGAAMLAALKGTGARIAWTDRAGAVWVLAGAQDLDAWRLYRHGAMYVAGQGGPAGCAAWLSPKHRTGAS
;
A
#
# COMPACT_ATOMS: atom_id res chain seq x y z
N MET A 1 -24.56 -51.88 29.33
CA MET A 1 -24.07 -50.70 30.08
C MET A 1 -23.07 -49.96 29.20
N ASN A 2 -23.49 -48.90 28.49
CA ASN A 2 -22.62 -48.12 27.60
C ASN A 2 -22.19 -46.84 28.32
N ALA A 3 -20.92 -46.80 28.77
CA ALA A 3 -20.30 -45.61 29.31
C ALA A 3 -19.97 -44.65 28.16
N ALA A 4 -20.76 -43.59 28.04
CA ALA A 4 -20.46 -42.47 27.16
C ALA A 4 -19.20 -41.74 27.68
N HIS A 5 -18.08 -41.88 26.97
CA HIS A 5 -16.88 -41.09 27.19
C HIS A 5 -17.13 -39.63 26.77
N THR A 6 -17.71 -38.83 27.67
CA THR A 6 -17.71 -37.37 27.56
C THR A 6 -16.29 -36.88 27.86
N MET A 7 -15.42 -36.83 26.85
CA MET A 7 -14.15 -36.09 26.97
C MET A 7 -14.47 -34.59 27.09
N TYR A 8 -14.44 -34.08 28.32
CA TYR A 8 -14.43 -32.64 28.58
C TYR A 8 -13.16 -32.06 27.96
N ARG A 9 -13.27 -31.48 26.76
CA ARG A 9 -12.16 -30.78 26.12
C ARG A 9 -11.87 -29.53 26.95
N ALA A 10 -10.89 -29.61 27.83
CA ALA A 10 -10.45 -28.46 28.61
C ALA A 10 -10.16 -27.28 27.66
N GLU A 11 -10.95 -26.20 27.78
CA GLU A 11 -10.72 -24.99 27.01
C GLU A 11 -9.40 -24.36 27.45
N THR A 12 -8.47 -24.18 26.53
CA THR A 12 -7.23 -23.44 26.78
C THR A 12 -7.57 -21.99 27.12
N ARG A 13 -7.35 -21.60 28.39
CA ARG A 13 -7.53 -20.23 28.86
C ARG A 13 -6.22 -19.45 28.75
N TYR A 14 -6.31 -18.27 28.16
CA TYR A 14 -5.20 -17.32 28.04
C TYR A 14 -5.38 -16.23 29.09
N SER A 15 -4.29 -15.77 29.69
CA SER A 15 -4.28 -14.67 30.64
C SER A 15 -4.86 -13.38 30.03
N PRO A 16 -5.47 -12.50 30.84
CA PRO A 16 -5.90 -11.18 30.36
C PRO A 16 -4.75 -10.38 29.76
N SER A 17 -3.56 -10.41 30.38
CA SER A 17 -2.35 -9.75 29.89
C SER A 17 -1.95 -10.22 28.50
N TYR A 18 -2.06 -11.52 28.19
CA TYR A 18 -1.75 -12.04 26.86
C TYR A 18 -2.75 -11.55 25.81
N ASN A 19 -4.03 -11.48 26.18
CA ASN A 19 -5.04 -10.98 25.25
C ASN A 19 -4.83 -9.49 24.94
N TRP A 20 -4.62 -8.69 25.98
CA TRP A 20 -4.33 -7.26 25.86
C TRP A 20 -3.02 -6.98 25.12
N ALA A 21 -1.99 -7.79 25.32
CA ALA A 21 -0.74 -7.68 24.55
C ALA A 21 -1.01 -7.68 23.05
N GLY A 22 -1.82 -8.63 22.55
CA GLY A 22 -2.21 -8.67 21.14
C GLY A 22 -2.98 -7.42 20.70
N TYR A 23 -4.03 -7.03 21.43
CA TYR A 23 -4.82 -5.85 21.08
C TYR A 23 -3.98 -4.56 21.03
N THR A 24 -3.17 -4.34 22.08
CA THR A 24 -2.35 -3.14 22.23
C THR A 24 -1.25 -3.07 21.16
N LEU A 25 -0.59 -4.19 20.84
CA LEU A 25 0.40 -4.25 19.76
C LEU A 25 -0.24 -3.98 18.39
N GLY A 26 -1.39 -4.59 18.12
CA GLY A 26 -2.14 -4.36 16.89
C GLY A 26 -2.53 -2.90 16.70
N PHE A 27 -3.06 -2.30 17.77
CA PHE A 27 -3.46 -0.90 17.80
C PHE A 27 -2.28 0.04 17.50
N ALA A 28 -1.15 -0.15 18.19
CA ALA A 28 0.05 0.66 17.98
C ALA A 28 0.58 0.53 16.55
N VAL A 29 0.74 -0.71 16.04
CA VAL A 29 1.25 -0.94 14.67
C VAL A 29 0.32 -0.33 13.63
N SER A 30 -0.98 -0.33 13.88
CA SER A 30 -1.98 0.30 13.02
C SER A 30 -1.84 1.82 12.98
N GLY A 31 -1.66 2.46 14.14
CA GLY A 31 -1.35 3.89 14.21
C GLY A 31 -0.02 4.25 13.52
N PHE A 32 1.02 3.43 13.67
CA PHE A 32 2.26 3.58 12.92
C PHE A 32 2.05 3.41 11.41
N PHE A 33 1.30 2.40 10.99
CA PHE A 33 1.03 2.14 9.59
C PHE A 33 0.34 3.34 8.94
N ASP A 34 -0.69 3.87 9.59
CA ASP A 34 -1.42 5.05 9.13
C ASP A 34 -0.51 6.30 9.09
N GLY A 35 0.15 6.63 10.20
CA GLY A 35 1.01 7.81 10.29
C GLY A 35 2.22 7.76 9.34
N ILE A 36 2.82 6.58 9.10
CA ILE A 36 3.93 6.45 8.15
C ILE A 36 3.41 6.51 6.72
N LEU A 37 2.38 5.72 6.40
CA LEU A 37 1.90 5.61 5.02
C LEU A 37 1.21 6.90 4.57
N LEU A 38 0.25 7.40 5.35
CA LEU A 38 -0.58 8.54 4.97
C LEU A 38 0.08 9.88 5.27
N HIS A 39 0.74 10.04 6.42
CA HIS A 39 1.32 11.35 6.76
C HIS A 39 2.71 11.58 6.16
N GLN A 40 3.52 10.54 5.98
CA GLN A 40 4.93 10.70 5.60
C GLN A 40 5.20 10.26 4.16
N ILE A 41 4.76 9.06 3.75
CA ILE A 41 5.02 8.53 2.41
C ILE A 41 4.11 9.17 1.37
N LEU A 42 2.81 9.08 1.58
CA LEU A 42 1.81 9.60 0.64
C LEU A 42 1.52 11.08 0.87
N GLN A 43 1.71 11.56 2.11
CA GLN A 43 1.46 12.93 2.54
C GLN A 43 0.04 13.41 2.18
N TRP A 44 -0.94 12.51 2.22
CA TRP A 44 -2.33 12.83 1.88
C TRP A 44 -3.00 13.70 2.94
N HIS A 45 -2.54 13.58 4.18
CA HIS A 45 -2.93 14.41 5.30
C HIS A 45 -1.91 14.32 6.43
N HIS A 46 -1.92 15.30 7.32
CA HIS A 46 -1.28 15.27 8.63
C HIS A 46 -2.37 15.22 9.71
N LEU A 47 -1.99 14.94 10.95
CA LEU A 47 -2.94 14.77 12.07
C LEU A 47 -3.92 15.95 12.24
N LEU A 48 -3.48 17.18 11.94
CA LEU A 48 -4.27 18.40 12.14
C LEU A 48 -4.69 19.06 10.82
N SER A 49 -4.64 18.36 9.68
CA SER A 49 -4.92 18.95 8.37
C SER A 49 -6.33 19.51 8.21
N GLY A 50 -7.31 19.02 8.96
CA GLY A 50 -8.68 19.52 8.98
C GLY A 50 -8.89 20.82 9.73
N LEU A 51 -7.88 21.29 10.49
CA LEU A 51 -7.98 22.54 11.26
C LEU A 51 -7.56 23.75 10.40
N GLN A 52 -8.46 24.74 10.27
CA GLN A 52 -8.31 25.85 9.31
C GLN A 52 -7.56 27.09 9.85
N SER A 53 -7.05 27.07 11.08
CA SER A 53 -6.30 28.20 11.63
C SER A 53 -4.93 28.35 10.95
N PRO A 54 -4.42 29.58 10.70
CA PRO A 54 -3.10 29.81 10.10
C PRO A 54 -1.96 29.09 10.80
N ARG A 55 -2.08 28.87 12.12
CA ARG A 55 -1.10 28.09 12.90
C ARG A 55 -0.95 26.65 12.41
N PHE A 56 -2.05 26.01 11.99
CA PHE A 56 -2.04 24.63 11.51
C PHE A 56 -1.72 24.51 10.01
N ALA A 57 -1.65 25.63 9.28
CA ALA A 57 -1.10 25.63 7.93
C ALA A 57 0.44 25.51 7.92
N ASP A 58 1.11 25.74 9.04
CA ASP A 58 2.56 25.57 9.17
C ASP A 58 2.93 24.07 9.20
N LEU A 59 3.68 23.64 8.19
CA LEU A 59 4.18 22.28 8.06
C LEU A 59 4.99 21.81 9.28
N ARG A 60 5.70 22.71 9.96
CA ARG A 60 6.47 22.37 11.17
C ARG A 60 5.55 21.93 12.30
N ILE A 61 4.39 22.57 12.44
CA ILE A 61 3.38 22.21 13.44
C ILE A 61 2.73 20.88 13.09
N GLN A 62 2.43 20.66 11.81
CA GLN A 62 1.86 19.39 11.33
C GLN A 62 2.82 18.22 11.57
N VAL A 63 4.09 18.34 11.16
CA VAL A 63 5.13 17.33 11.37
C VAL A 63 5.39 17.08 12.86
N MET A 64 5.37 18.14 13.70
CA MET A 64 5.47 17.99 15.15
C MET A 64 4.28 17.21 15.73
N ALA A 65 3.05 17.53 15.31
CA ALA A 65 1.85 16.84 15.77
C ALA A 65 1.88 15.35 15.36
N ASP A 66 2.30 15.06 14.13
CA ASP A 66 2.53 13.69 13.67
C ASP A 66 3.58 12.99 14.53
N GLY A 67 4.71 13.63 14.82
CA GLY A 67 5.76 13.06 15.67
C GLY A 67 5.24 12.74 17.07
N LEU A 68 4.42 13.61 17.66
CA LEU A 68 3.80 13.38 18.97
C LEU A 68 2.81 12.22 18.92
N PHE A 69 2.01 12.12 17.86
CA PHE A 69 1.14 10.98 17.62
C PHE A 69 1.93 9.66 17.55
N HIS A 70 3.04 9.63 16.81
CA HIS A 70 3.92 8.46 16.75
C HIS A 70 4.55 8.14 18.11
N ALA A 71 4.93 9.14 18.89
CA ALA A 71 5.43 8.94 20.26
C ALA A 71 4.40 8.26 21.17
N VAL A 72 3.11 8.65 21.07
CA VAL A 72 2.01 7.96 21.76
C VAL A 72 1.92 6.50 21.30
N MET A 73 2.00 6.24 20.00
CA MET A 73 2.00 4.87 19.47
C MET A 73 3.21 4.04 19.94
N TYR A 74 4.38 4.66 20.14
CA TYR A 74 5.53 3.99 20.77
C TYR A 74 5.21 3.57 22.20
N VAL A 75 4.64 4.45 23.02
CA VAL A 75 4.28 4.13 24.41
C VAL A 75 3.27 2.98 24.46
N ILE A 76 2.24 3.03 23.61
CA ILE A 76 1.25 1.94 23.50
C ILE A 76 1.93 0.65 23.06
N GLY A 77 2.79 0.69 22.03
CA GLY A 77 3.52 -0.47 21.54
C GLY A 77 4.44 -1.09 22.61
N LEU A 78 5.18 -0.27 23.35
CA LEU A 78 6.03 -0.71 24.47
C LEU A 78 5.20 -1.34 25.60
N ALA A 79 4.03 -0.78 25.92
CA ALA A 79 3.12 -1.39 26.88
C ALA A 79 2.63 -2.77 26.39
N GLY A 80 2.29 -2.89 25.10
CA GLY A 80 1.93 -4.16 24.47
C GLY A 80 3.06 -5.20 24.54
N LEU A 81 4.30 -4.80 24.26
CA LEU A 81 5.48 -5.66 24.37
C LEU A 81 5.74 -6.09 25.82
N TYR A 82 5.58 -5.18 26.77
CA TYR A 82 5.72 -5.48 28.20
C TYR A 82 4.67 -6.50 28.67
N LEU A 83 3.41 -6.32 28.27
CA LEU A 83 2.33 -7.29 28.55
C LEU A 83 2.63 -8.65 27.93
N LEU A 84 3.13 -8.68 26.69
CA LEU A 84 3.53 -9.92 26.02
C LEU A 84 4.67 -10.62 26.78
N TYR A 85 5.70 -9.87 27.19
CA TYR A 85 6.83 -10.39 27.94
C TYR A 85 6.40 -11.01 29.27
N ARG A 86 5.50 -10.34 30.01
CA ARG A 86 4.94 -10.87 31.27
C ARG A 86 4.12 -12.13 31.06
N ALA A 87 3.40 -12.21 29.95
CA ALA A 87 2.52 -13.34 29.63
C ALA A 87 3.15 -14.34 28.65
N ARG A 88 4.48 -14.33 28.49
CA ARG A 88 5.17 -15.12 27.45
C ARG A 88 4.95 -16.63 27.56
N ALA A 89 4.64 -17.14 28.75
CA ALA A 89 4.30 -18.55 28.94
C ALA A 89 3.07 -18.95 28.10
N ASP A 90 2.12 -18.03 27.89
CA ASP A 90 0.90 -18.26 27.11
C ASP A 90 1.18 -18.52 25.61
N LEU A 91 2.36 -18.14 25.10
CA LEU A 91 2.79 -18.48 23.73
C LEU A 91 2.91 -19.99 23.52
N SER A 92 3.34 -20.72 24.56
CA SER A 92 3.49 -22.18 24.53
C SER A 92 2.17 -22.93 24.68
N LEU A 93 1.08 -22.24 25.06
CA LEU A 93 -0.23 -22.87 25.15
C LEU A 93 -0.73 -23.28 23.76
N PRO A 94 -1.60 -24.31 23.66
CA PRO A 94 -2.18 -24.72 22.39
C PRO A 94 -2.83 -23.55 21.65
N ARG A 95 -2.25 -23.17 20.50
CA ARG A 95 -2.65 -22.04 19.63
C ARG A 95 -2.25 -20.65 20.11
N GLY A 96 -1.26 -20.53 20.99
CA GLY A 96 -0.79 -19.25 21.53
C GLY A 96 -0.49 -18.22 20.46
N GLY A 97 0.33 -18.56 19.46
CA GLY A 97 0.63 -17.65 18.35
C GLY A 97 -0.60 -17.23 17.54
N ARG A 98 -1.53 -18.17 17.29
CA ARG A 98 -2.79 -17.88 16.57
C ARG A 98 -3.68 -16.92 17.38
N ARG A 99 -3.74 -17.09 18.70
CA ARG A 99 -4.51 -16.23 19.59
C ARG A 99 -3.92 -14.81 19.64
N LEU A 100 -2.59 -14.70 19.71
CA LEU A 100 -1.91 -13.41 19.65
C LEU A 100 -2.18 -12.69 18.32
N LEU A 101 -2.03 -13.39 17.19
CA LEU A 101 -2.29 -12.85 15.86
C LEU A 101 -3.77 -12.43 15.68
N ALA A 102 -4.70 -13.20 16.22
CA ALA A 102 -6.12 -12.86 16.19
C ALA A 102 -6.39 -11.53 16.94
N ASN A 103 -5.82 -11.39 18.14
CA ASN A 103 -5.97 -10.19 18.93
C ASN A 103 -5.22 -8.99 18.33
N PHE A 104 -4.07 -9.22 17.70
CA PHE A 104 -3.36 -8.21 16.91
C PHE A 104 -4.24 -7.61 15.83
N TRP A 105 -4.87 -8.45 14.99
CA TRP A 105 -5.73 -7.94 13.91
C TRP A 105 -6.99 -7.23 14.42
N ILE A 106 -7.54 -7.66 15.57
CA ILE A 106 -8.63 -6.93 16.23
C ILE A 106 -8.15 -5.55 16.67
N GLY A 107 -7.00 -5.46 17.35
CA GLY A 107 -6.42 -4.17 17.77
C GLY A 107 -6.12 -3.25 16.59
N PHE A 108 -5.59 -3.83 15.51
CA PHE A 108 -5.30 -3.11 14.28
C PHE A 108 -6.55 -2.47 13.67
N GLY A 109 -7.62 -3.26 13.56
CA GLY A 109 -8.89 -2.75 13.03
C GLY A 109 -9.55 -1.73 13.94
N VAL A 110 -9.47 -1.91 15.27
CA VAL A 110 -10.04 -0.98 16.25
C VAL A 110 -9.42 0.42 16.13
N TRP A 111 -8.11 0.54 15.90
CA TRP A 111 -7.48 1.84 15.65
C TRP A 111 -8.15 2.59 14.49
N HIS A 112 -8.27 1.95 13.31
CA HIS A 112 -8.88 2.58 12.14
C HIS A 112 -10.37 2.91 12.34
N VAL A 113 -11.10 2.11 13.13
CA VAL A 113 -12.49 2.44 13.49
C VAL A 113 -12.52 3.70 14.37
N LEU A 114 -11.66 3.77 15.39
CA LEU A 114 -11.58 4.95 16.25
C LEU A 114 -11.17 6.19 15.46
N ASP A 115 -10.19 6.06 14.58
CA ASP A 115 -9.70 7.17 13.78
C ASP A 115 -10.77 7.66 12.78
N ALA A 116 -11.43 6.75 12.06
CA ALA A 116 -12.53 7.12 11.17
C ALA A 116 -13.69 7.81 11.91
N VAL A 117 -14.13 7.27 13.05
CA VAL A 117 -15.27 7.82 13.76
C VAL A 117 -14.90 9.10 14.50
N LEU A 118 -13.84 9.07 15.30
CA LEU A 118 -13.44 10.19 16.15
C LEU A 118 -12.71 11.27 15.35
N SER A 119 -11.65 10.92 14.64
CA SER A 119 -10.79 11.89 13.93
C SER A 119 -11.46 12.44 12.67
N HIS A 120 -12.00 11.56 11.81
CA HIS A 120 -12.53 12.01 10.53
C HIS A 120 -13.94 12.60 10.60
N TRP A 121 -14.84 11.99 11.38
CA TRP A 121 -16.26 12.33 11.31
C TRP A 121 -16.74 13.23 12.44
N ILE A 122 -16.34 12.93 13.68
CA ILE A 122 -16.75 13.70 14.86
C ILE A 122 -15.92 14.97 15.01
N THR A 123 -14.61 14.83 15.22
CA THR A 123 -13.71 15.96 15.48
C THR A 123 -13.24 16.64 14.20
N ARG A 124 -13.25 15.90 13.07
CA ARG A 124 -12.86 16.37 11.73
C ARG A 124 -11.46 16.99 11.69
N ILE A 125 -10.55 16.48 12.53
CA ILE A 125 -9.17 16.98 12.63
C ILE A 125 -8.34 16.65 11.39
N HIS A 126 -8.73 15.65 10.61
CA HIS A 126 -8.23 15.34 9.27
C HIS A 126 -9.25 14.44 8.54
N ARG A 127 -9.00 14.12 7.27
CA ARG A 127 -9.70 13.11 6.45
C ARG A 127 -8.65 12.28 5.75
N ILE A 128 -8.97 11.07 5.31
CA ILE A 128 -7.99 10.17 4.65
C ILE A 128 -7.27 10.84 3.49
N ARG A 129 -8.01 11.59 2.67
CA ARG A 129 -7.47 12.27 1.51
C ARG A 129 -8.06 13.67 1.39
N MET A 130 -7.27 14.66 1.80
CA MET A 130 -7.72 16.06 1.91
C MET A 130 -7.94 16.73 0.55
N ASP A 131 -7.19 16.33 -0.47
CA ASP A 131 -7.21 16.89 -1.83
C ASP A 131 -8.27 16.25 -2.75
N SER A 132 -9.12 15.35 -2.24
CA SER A 132 -10.12 14.66 -3.05
C SER A 132 -11.45 15.41 -3.10
N ASP A 133 -12.08 15.42 -4.28
CA ASP A 133 -13.46 15.91 -4.46
C ASP A 133 -14.50 15.14 -3.63
N ASN A 134 -14.20 13.90 -3.22
CA ASN A 134 -15.06 13.09 -2.36
C ASN A 134 -14.27 12.43 -1.22
N PRO A 135 -13.96 13.17 -0.14
CA PRO A 135 -13.22 12.64 1.01
C PRO A 135 -13.94 11.49 1.72
N LEU A 136 -15.27 11.48 1.70
CA LEU A 136 -16.06 10.42 2.37
C LEU A 136 -15.85 9.06 1.72
N LEU A 137 -15.73 9.00 0.38
CA LEU A 137 -15.44 7.75 -0.31
C LEU A 137 -14.11 7.15 0.15
N TRP A 138 -13.08 7.97 0.31
CA TRP A 138 -11.77 7.54 0.79
C TRP A 138 -11.82 7.08 2.25
N ASP A 139 -12.53 7.80 3.12
CA ASP A 139 -12.71 7.37 4.51
C ASP A 139 -13.39 6.00 4.60
N LEU A 140 -14.46 5.78 3.82
CA LEU A 140 -15.19 4.51 3.83
C LEU A 140 -14.32 3.37 3.27
N ALA A 141 -13.60 3.63 2.17
CA ALA A 141 -12.70 2.63 1.60
C ALA A 141 -11.60 2.25 2.60
N TRP A 142 -10.98 3.23 3.25
CA TRP A 142 -9.93 3.00 4.25
C TRP A 142 -10.46 2.24 5.47
N LEU A 143 -11.62 2.67 6.00
CA LEU A 143 -12.27 2.01 7.13
C LEU A 143 -12.63 0.56 6.81
N ILE A 144 -13.13 0.27 5.60
CA ILE A 144 -13.47 -1.10 5.20
C ILE A 144 -12.19 -1.94 5.10
N VAL A 145 -11.19 -1.46 4.36
CA VAL A 145 -9.99 -2.23 4.01
C VAL A 145 -9.08 -2.44 5.22
N PHE A 146 -8.87 -1.43 6.06
CA PHE A 146 -7.91 -1.47 7.17
C PHE A 146 -8.56 -1.50 8.55
N GLY A 147 -9.83 -1.13 8.67
CA GLY A 147 -10.62 -1.28 9.89
C GLY A 147 -11.39 -2.59 9.95
N LEU A 148 -12.42 -2.72 9.13
CA LEU A 148 -13.42 -3.79 9.25
C LEU A 148 -12.90 -5.16 8.80
N ILE A 149 -12.16 -5.24 7.69
CA ILE A 149 -11.60 -6.50 7.20
C ILE A 149 -10.61 -7.10 8.23
N PRO A 150 -9.61 -6.37 8.75
CA PRO A 150 -8.72 -6.87 9.79
C PRO A 150 -9.44 -7.27 11.07
N LEU A 151 -10.41 -6.46 11.52
CA LEU A 151 -11.21 -6.77 12.71
C LEU A 151 -11.98 -8.08 12.54
N ALA A 152 -12.65 -8.28 11.40
CA ALA A 152 -13.36 -9.51 11.07
C ALA A 152 -12.41 -10.71 10.95
N ALA A 153 -11.25 -10.53 10.32
CA ALA A 153 -10.22 -11.56 10.18
C ALA A 153 -9.69 -12.03 11.55
N GLY A 154 -9.38 -11.08 12.44
CA GLY A 154 -8.95 -11.39 13.80
C GLY A 154 -10.04 -12.10 14.61
N TRP A 155 -11.29 -11.63 14.52
CA TRP A 155 -12.43 -12.27 15.16
C TRP A 155 -12.65 -13.72 14.70
N TRP A 156 -12.57 -13.96 13.40
CA TRP A 156 -12.70 -15.29 12.82
C TRP A 156 -11.55 -16.21 13.22
N LEU A 157 -10.31 -15.69 13.19
CA LEU A 157 -9.13 -16.44 13.61
C LEU A 157 -9.23 -16.89 15.08
N ARG A 158 -9.89 -16.08 15.92
CA ARG A 158 -10.17 -16.39 17.32
C ARG A 158 -11.16 -17.56 17.49
N ARG A 159 -12.14 -17.68 16.60
CA ARG A 159 -13.27 -18.63 16.68
C ARG A 159 -13.03 -19.99 16.01
N ARG A 160 -12.04 -20.10 15.12
CA ARG A 160 -11.81 -21.32 14.31
C ARG A 160 -11.50 -22.58 15.17
N PRO A 161 -12.24 -23.69 15.03
CA PRO A 161 -11.96 -24.95 15.73
C PRO A 161 -10.60 -25.56 15.41
N ALA A 162 -10.25 -26.58 16.18
CA ALA A 162 -8.93 -27.19 16.22
C ALA A 162 -8.44 -27.91 14.94
N GLY A 163 -9.26 -28.08 13.92
CA GLY A 163 -8.96 -28.89 12.72
C GLY A 163 -8.69 -28.10 11.43
N SER A 164 -8.84 -26.77 11.45
CA SER A 164 -8.63 -25.93 10.27
C SER A 164 -7.39 -25.05 10.44
N SER A 165 -6.21 -25.69 10.48
CA SER A 165 -4.99 -24.97 10.08
C SER A 165 -5.24 -24.48 8.65
N PRO A 166 -5.13 -23.17 8.34
CA PRO A 166 -4.93 -22.78 6.96
C PRO A 166 -3.68 -23.55 6.54
N GLY A 167 -3.80 -24.50 5.63
CA GLY A 167 -2.63 -25.19 5.12
C GLY A 167 -1.64 -24.11 4.68
N HIS A 168 -0.34 -24.28 4.94
CA HIS A 168 0.69 -23.35 4.47
C HIS A 168 0.52 -23.00 2.97
N ARG A 169 -0.11 -23.90 2.22
CA ARG A 169 -0.63 -23.72 0.86
C ARG A 169 -1.57 -22.52 0.67
N GLY A 170 -2.53 -22.26 1.56
CA GLY A 170 -3.46 -21.11 1.45
C GLY A 170 -2.77 -19.76 1.62
N LEU A 171 -1.85 -19.65 2.57
CA LEU A 171 -1.02 -18.45 2.75
C LEU A 171 -0.05 -18.28 1.58
N ALA A 172 0.61 -19.36 1.15
CA ALA A 172 1.52 -19.34 0.00
C ALA A 172 0.79 -18.99 -1.30
N MET A 173 -0.42 -19.52 -1.54
CA MET A 173 -1.24 -19.15 -2.69
C MET A 173 -1.76 -17.72 -2.60
N GLY A 174 -2.10 -17.23 -1.41
CA GLY A 174 -2.48 -15.84 -1.20
C GLY A 174 -1.33 -14.88 -1.49
N LEU A 175 -0.13 -15.18 -1.00
CA LEU A 175 1.08 -14.42 -1.30
C LEU A 175 1.46 -14.51 -2.78
N ALA A 176 1.41 -15.70 -3.39
CA ALA A 176 1.64 -15.87 -4.81
C ALA A 176 0.63 -15.08 -5.64
N GLY A 177 -0.66 -15.12 -5.27
CA GLY A 177 -1.72 -14.34 -5.91
C GLY A 177 -1.50 -12.84 -5.78
N ALA A 178 -1.10 -12.36 -4.60
CA ALA A 178 -0.77 -10.95 -4.38
C ALA A 178 0.46 -10.51 -5.19
N CYS A 179 1.51 -11.34 -5.27
CA CYS A 179 2.68 -11.08 -6.11
C CYS A 179 2.34 -11.08 -7.59
N LEU A 180 1.50 -12.01 -8.05
CA LEU A 180 1.03 -12.07 -9.43
C LEU A 180 0.17 -10.84 -9.76
N LEU A 181 -0.74 -10.45 -8.86
CA LEU A 181 -1.56 -9.25 -9.01
C LEU A 181 -0.72 -7.97 -9.02
N ALA A 182 0.26 -7.85 -8.12
CA ALA A 182 1.18 -6.72 -8.12
C ALA A 182 2.04 -6.70 -9.39
N GLY A 183 2.48 -7.88 -9.87
CA GLY A 183 3.21 -8.03 -11.12
C GLY A 183 2.36 -7.64 -12.34
N THR A 184 1.09 -8.06 -12.39
CA THR A 184 0.18 -7.67 -13.48
C THR A 184 -0.17 -6.19 -13.41
N LEU A 185 -0.43 -5.63 -12.23
CA LEU A 185 -0.64 -4.19 -12.08
C LEU A 185 0.62 -3.36 -12.44
N ASN A 186 1.82 -3.94 -12.36
CA ASN A 186 3.05 -3.30 -12.88
C ASN A 186 3.19 -3.43 -14.41
N LEU A 187 2.54 -4.41 -15.04
CA LEU A 187 2.50 -4.52 -16.49
C LEU A 187 1.55 -3.50 -17.12
N PHE A 188 0.54 -3.02 -16.39
CA PHE A 188 -0.44 -2.08 -16.91
C PHE A 188 -0.35 -0.73 -16.19
N PRO A 189 0.00 0.37 -16.88
CA PRO A 189 0.07 1.67 -16.24
C PRO A 189 -1.35 2.10 -15.76
N LEU A 190 -1.54 2.20 -14.44
CA LEU A 190 -2.77 2.68 -13.80
C LEU A 190 -3.04 4.19 -14.04
N ARG A 191 -2.07 4.91 -14.62
CA ARG A 191 -2.23 6.29 -15.09
C ARG A 191 -2.01 6.32 -16.59
N GLY A 192 -3.05 6.75 -17.31
CA GLY A 192 -3.10 6.78 -18.76
C GLY A 192 -2.07 7.68 -19.41
N TYR A 193 -1.68 7.29 -20.63
CA TYR A 193 -1.13 8.10 -21.70
C TYR A 193 -0.12 9.17 -21.27
N GLY A 194 1.10 8.74 -20.96
CA GLY A 194 2.23 9.61 -21.23
C GLY A 194 2.36 9.76 -22.75
N ASP A 195 2.50 11.00 -23.26
CA ASP A 195 2.80 11.31 -24.67
C ASP A 195 4.22 10.86 -25.07
N THR A 196 4.82 9.93 -24.32
CA THR A 196 6.23 9.57 -24.41
C THR A 196 6.40 8.08 -24.67
N MET A 197 7.15 7.76 -25.72
CA MET A 197 7.51 6.40 -26.11
C MET A 197 9.01 6.19 -25.92
N THR A 198 9.40 5.09 -25.26
CA THR A 198 10.82 4.72 -25.13
C THR A 198 11.17 3.61 -26.11
N VAL A 199 12.24 3.79 -26.88
CA VAL A 199 12.70 2.84 -27.89
C VAL A 199 14.15 2.45 -27.61
N VAL A 200 14.42 1.16 -27.56
CA VAL A 200 15.79 0.63 -27.46
C VAL A 200 16.18 0.03 -28.80
N MET A 201 17.27 0.51 -29.37
CA MET A 201 17.80 0.12 -30.67
C MET A 201 18.81 -1.01 -30.54
N ARG A 202 18.90 -1.84 -31.57
CA ARG A 202 19.96 -2.84 -31.69
C ARG A 202 21.35 -2.16 -31.69
N PRO A 203 22.36 -2.73 -31.00
CA PRO A 203 23.72 -2.18 -31.03
C PRO A 203 24.22 -1.97 -32.47
N GLY A 204 24.75 -0.78 -32.76
CA GLY A 204 25.24 -0.40 -34.09
C GLY A 204 24.19 0.09 -35.09
N GLN A 205 22.89 -0.04 -34.80
CA GLN A 205 21.81 0.61 -35.58
C GLN A 205 21.36 1.89 -34.87
N GLY A 206 22.15 2.95 -35.04
CA GLY A 206 21.96 4.23 -34.36
C GLY A 206 21.03 5.22 -35.08
N GLY A 207 21.20 6.50 -34.74
CA GLY A 207 20.28 7.60 -35.01
C GLY A 207 19.79 7.78 -36.45
N ALA A 208 20.52 7.35 -37.47
CA ALA A 208 20.05 7.41 -38.86
C ALA A 208 18.80 6.53 -39.08
N ALA A 209 18.77 5.32 -38.49
CA ALA A 209 17.63 4.42 -38.59
C ALA A 209 16.42 4.96 -37.81
N MET A 210 16.66 5.56 -36.64
CA MET A 210 15.62 6.24 -35.86
C MET A 210 15.04 7.44 -36.61
N LEU A 211 15.89 8.31 -37.17
CA LEU A 211 15.46 9.47 -37.96
C LEU A 211 14.65 9.04 -39.20
N ALA A 212 15.04 7.93 -39.85
CA ALA A 212 14.27 7.35 -40.94
C ALA A 212 12.90 6.82 -40.48
N ALA A 213 12.86 6.18 -39.31
CA ALA A 213 11.61 5.69 -38.71
C ALA A 213 10.64 6.83 -38.37
N LEU A 214 11.17 7.99 -37.94
CA LEU A 214 10.38 9.17 -37.57
C LEU A 214 9.99 10.06 -38.76
N LYS A 215 10.60 9.86 -39.94
CA LYS A 215 10.33 10.70 -41.13
C LYS A 215 8.86 10.68 -41.51
N GLY A 216 8.24 11.87 -41.58
CA GLY A 216 6.83 12.02 -41.93
C GLY A 216 5.86 11.65 -40.79
N THR A 217 6.35 11.59 -39.54
CA THR A 217 5.53 11.38 -38.35
C THR A 217 5.52 12.64 -37.49
N GLY A 218 4.53 12.80 -36.62
CA GLY A 218 4.48 13.91 -35.64
C GLY A 218 5.36 13.70 -34.40
N ALA A 219 6.05 12.55 -34.29
CA ALA A 219 6.85 12.20 -33.15
C ALA A 219 8.16 13.00 -33.13
N ARG A 220 8.49 13.57 -31.97
CA ARG A 220 9.71 14.36 -31.73
C ARG A 220 10.65 13.63 -30.79
N ILE A 221 11.95 13.75 -31.01
CA ILE A 221 12.95 13.19 -30.08
C ILE A 221 12.98 14.09 -28.83
N ALA A 222 12.59 13.53 -27.69
CA ALA A 222 12.65 14.21 -26.40
C ALA A 222 14.02 14.04 -25.74
N TRP A 223 14.63 12.87 -25.88
CA TRP A 223 15.96 12.56 -25.34
C TRP A 223 16.58 11.33 -26.02
N THR A 224 17.91 11.23 -26.03
CA THR A 224 18.63 10.00 -26.36
C THR A 224 19.92 9.91 -25.54
N ASP A 225 20.38 8.69 -25.26
CA ASP A 225 21.65 8.48 -24.60
C ASP A 225 22.83 8.75 -25.57
N ARG A 226 24.05 8.89 -25.03
CA ARG A 226 25.23 9.22 -25.86
C ARG A 226 25.57 8.14 -26.90
N ALA A 227 25.22 6.88 -26.64
CA ALA A 227 25.47 5.80 -27.60
C ALA A 227 24.34 5.66 -28.64
N GLY A 228 23.25 6.41 -28.51
CA GLY A 228 22.08 6.31 -29.39
C GLY A 228 21.40 4.93 -29.32
N ALA A 229 21.55 4.24 -28.20
CA ALA A 229 20.94 2.94 -27.94
C ALA A 229 19.51 3.08 -27.39
N VAL A 230 19.21 4.16 -26.69
CA VAL A 230 17.92 4.45 -26.06
C VAL A 230 17.43 5.81 -26.53
N TRP A 231 16.18 5.84 -26.95
CA TRP A 231 15.51 7.03 -27.47
C TRP A 231 14.19 7.22 -26.72
N VAL A 232 13.91 8.45 -26.32
CA VAL A 232 12.61 8.85 -25.79
C VAL A 232 12.00 9.78 -26.81
N LEU A 233 10.85 9.38 -27.33
CA LEU A 233 10.04 10.14 -28.28
C LEU A 233 8.89 10.79 -27.53
N ALA A 234 8.52 12.01 -27.89
CA ALA A 234 7.29 12.66 -27.47
C ALA A 234 6.36 12.87 -28.68
N GLY A 235 5.06 13.07 -28.51
CA GLY A 235 4.11 13.23 -29.62
C GLY A 235 3.89 11.93 -30.40
N ALA A 236 4.20 10.77 -29.80
CA ALA A 236 4.29 9.49 -30.49
C ALA A 236 3.00 8.66 -30.38
N GLN A 237 1.88 9.26 -29.95
CA GLN A 237 0.60 8.58 -29.69
C GLN A 237 0.02 7.82 -30.88
N ASP A 238 0.32 8.24 -32.11
CA ASP A 238 -0.16 7.59 -33.35
C ASP A 238 0.95 6.82 -34.09
N LEU A 239 2.13 6.69 -33.47
CA LEU A 239 3.27 6.03 -34.09
C LEU A 239 3.15 4.50 -33.94
N ASP A 240 2.99 3.81 -35.08
CA ASP A 240 2.98 2.35 -35.12
C ASP A 240 4.34 1.76 -34.68
N ALA A 241 4.32 1.01 -33.57
CA ALA A 241 5.50 0.37 -33.00
C ALA A 241 6.19 -0.60 -34.00
N TRP A 242 5.44 -1.23 -34.92
CA TRP A 242 6.02 -2.12 -35.94
C TRP A 242 6.93 -1.40 -36.93
N ARG A 243 6.72 -0.10 -37.14
CA ARG A 243 7.65 0.72 -37.92
C ARG A 243 9.02 0.78 -37.24
N LEU A 244 9.06 0.99 -35.93
CA LEU A 244 10.30 1.06 -35.16
C LEU A 244 11.04 -0.28 -35.14
N TYR A 245 10.33 -1.39 -34.96
CA TYR A 245 10.91 -2.74 -35.03
C TYR A 245 11.57 -3.02 -36.39
N ARG A 246 10.94 -2.58 -37.50
CA ARG A 246 11.54 -2.69 -38.85
C ARG A 246 12.80 -1.85 -39.04
N HIS A 247 12.97 -0.80 -38.24
CA HIS A 247 14.16 0.07 -38.25
C HIS A 247 15.17 -0.30 -37.16
N GLY A 248 15.09 -1.52 -36.61
CA GLY A 248 16.11 -2.03 -35.70
C GLY A 248 15.85 -1.78 -34.21
N ALA A 249 14.64 -1.36 -33.84
CA ALA A 249 14.23 -1.39 -32.44
C ALA A 249 14.18 -2.83 -31.93
N MET A 250 14.71 -3.06 -30.73
CA MET A 250 14.57 -4.31 -29.99
C MET A 250 13.45 -4.22 -28.94
N TYR A 251 13.08 -3.01 -28.53
CA TYR A 251 12.05 -2.75 -27.54
C TYR A 251 11.37 -1.40 -27.79
N VAL A 252 10.05 -1.36 -27.66
CA VAL A 252 9.23 -0.15 -27.73
C VAL A 252 8.24 -0.15 -26.57
N ALA A 253 8.30 0.86 -25.69
CA ALA A 253 7.40 1.06 -24.57
C ALA A 253 6.59 2.35 -24.72
N GLY A 254 5.36 2.37 -24.17
CA GLY A 254 4.51 3.57 -24.13
C GLY A 254 3.31 3.57 -25.09
N GLN A 255 3.09 2.47 -25.83
CA GLN A 255 1.96 2.29 -26.77
C GLN A 255 1.21 0.98 -26.49
N GLY A 256 0.23 0.99 -25.59
CA GLY A 256 -0.74 -0.10 -25.41
C GLY A 256 -0.24 -1.49 -24.99
N GLY A 257 1.08 -1.75 -24.99
CA GLY A 257 1.73 -2.94 -24.45
C GLY A 257 2.24 -2.71 -23.03
N PRO A 258 2.84 -3.72 -22.36
CA PRO A 258 3.26 -3.62 -20.98
C PRO A 258 4.29 -2.51 -20.82
N ALA A 259 3.79 -1.35 -20.39
CA ALA A 259 4.59 -0.18 -20.16
C ALA A 259 5.25 -0.44 -18.81
N GLY A 260 6.40 -1.12 -18.85
CA GLY A 260 7.25 -1.26 -17.68
C GLY A 260 7.63 0.11 -17.12
N CYS A 261 8.59 0.14 -16.19
CA CYS A 261 8.98 1.33 -15.43
C CYS A 261 9.27 2.61 -16.26
N ALA A 262 9.46 2.49 -17.58
CA ALA A 262 9.60 3.61 -18.53
C ALA A 262 8.35 4.52 -18.65
N ALA A 263 7.14 4.06 -18.28
CA ALA A 263 5.93 4.88 -18.32
C ALA A 263 5.93 6.07 -17.33
N TRP A 264 6.85 6.06 -16.36
CA TRP A 264 6.94 7.08 -15.30
C TRP A 264 7.73 8.32 -15.69
N LEU A 265 8.40 8.32 -16.84
CA LEU A 265 9.21 9.44 -17.31
C LEU A 265 8.37 10.42 -18.15
N SER A 266 7.43 11.12 -17.51
CA SER A 266 6.74 12.23 -18.17
C SER A 266 7.46 13.56 -17.86
N PRO A 267 7.92 14.34 -18.86
CA PRO A 267 8.39 15.69 -18.62
C PRO A 267 7.22 16.54 -18.13
N LYS A 268 7.39 17.23 -16.99
CA LYS A 268 6.43 18.25 -16.52
C LYS A 268 6.10 19.19 -17.68
N HIS A 269 4.82 19.36 -18.01
CA HIS A 269 4.36 20.44 -18.87
C HIS A 269 4.94 21.76 -18.34
N ARG A 270 5.89 22.35 -19.07
CA ARG A 270 6.16 23.77 -18.95
C ARG A 270 4.97 24.47 -19.62
N THR A 271 4.01 24.88 -18.81
CA THR A 271 3.04 25.90 -19.21
C THR A 271 3.83 27.20 -19.45
N GLY A 272 4.26 27.43 -20.68
CA GLY A 272 4.70 28.73 -21.13
C GLY A 272 3.45 29.59 -21.34
N ALA A 273 3.25 30.56 -20.45
CA ALA A 273 2.43 31.71 -20.73
C ALA A 273 3.21 32.65 -21.67
N SER A 274 2.50 33.18 -22.67
CA SER A 274 2.83 34.25 -23.63
C SER A 274 4.11 34.10 -24.47
#